data_AF-A0A7U6KP28-F1
#
_entry.id   AF-A0A7U6KP28-F1
#
_cell.length_a   1.000
_cell.length_b   1.000
_cell.length_c   1.000
_cell.angle_alpha   90.00
_cell.angle_beta   90.00
_cell.angle_gamma   90.00
#
_symmetry.space_group_name_H-M   'P 1'
#
loop_
_entity.id
_entity.type
_entity.pdbx_description
1 polymer ?
#
loop_
_entity_poly.entity_id
_entity_poly.type
_entity_poly.pdbx_seq_one_letter_code
_entity_poly.pdbx_strand_id
1 'polypeptide(L)' 'MTTCITGTGLYIPPYSISNEELVESFNQYVENYNTEHAEEIAAETMTALEPSSAAFIEKVSGIKSRYVMEKTVF' A
#
# COMPACT_ATOMS: atom_id res chain seq x y z
N MET A 1 -5.38 -44.27 9.14
CA MET A 1 -4.13 -43.52 9.40
C MET A 1 -4.45 -42.06 9.15
N THR A 2 -4.28 -41.19 10.13
CA THR A 2 -4.66 -39.78 10.04
C THR A 2 -3.40 -38.95 9.88
N THR A 3 -3.34 -38.12 8.84
CA THR A 3 -2.22 -37.19 8.61
C THR A 3 -2.34 -36.00 9.57
N CYS A 4 -1.21 -35.60 10.16
CA CYS A 4 -1.13 -34.50 11.11
C CYS A 4 -0.05 -33.51 10.66
N ILE A 5 -0.25 -32.21 10.92
CA ILE A 5 0.83 -31.23 10.85
C ILE A 5 1.71 -31.44 12.09
N THR A 6 2.98 -31.79 11.89
CA THR A 6 3.92 -32.14 12.99
C THR A 6 4.83 -30.98 13.41
N GLY A 7 4.81 -29.86 12.69
CA GLY A 7 5.57 -28.66 13.03
C GLY A 7 5.21 -27.46 12.16
N THR A 8 5.43 -26.26 12.69
CA THR A 8 5.30 -24.98 11.96
C THR A 8 6.44 -24.06 12.38
N GLY A 9 6.82 -23.14 11.49
CA GLY A 9 7.78 -22.08 11.76
C GLY A 9 7.29 -20.78 11.14
N LEU A 10 7.51 -19.67 11.84
CA LEU A 10 7.13 -18.33 11.39
C LEU A 10 8.30 -17.37 11.67
N TYR A 11 8.73 -16.67 10.63
CA TYR A 11 9.62 -15.53 10.74
C TYR A 11 8.84 -14.26 10.42
N ILE A 12 9.00 -13.23 11.24
CA ILE A 12 8.36 -11.93 11.06
C ILE A 12 9.43 -10.92 10.62
N PRO A 13 9.26 -10.25 9.47
CA PRO A 13 10.16 -9.19 9.04
C PRO A 13 10.32 -8.08 10.10
N PRO A 14 11.47 -7.38 10.12
CA PRO A 14 11.81 -6.47 11.22
C PRO A 14 10.95 -5.19 11.28
N TYR A 15 10.31 -4.80 10.18
CA TYR A 15 9.55 -3.55 10.10
C TYR A 15 8.07 -3.80 9.88
N SER A 16 7.24 -2.85 10.31
CA SER A 16 5.81 -2.80 9.98
C SER A 16 5.44 -1.45 9.37
N ILE A 17 4.54 -1.49 8.41
CA ILE A 17 3.93 -0.32 7.76
C ILE A 17 2.42 -0.35 8.07
N SER A 18 1.93 0.74 8.65
CA SER A 18 0.51 1.00 8.88
C SER A 18 -0.21 1.39 7.59
N ASN A 19 -1.54 1.31 7.57
CA ASN A 19 -2.31 1.79 6.42
C ASN A 19 -2.14 3.30 6.22
N GLU A 20 -1.98 4.06 7.29
CA GLU A 20 -1.76 5.51 7.27
C GLU A 20 -0.47 5.85 6.54
N GLU A 21 0.66 5.25 6.96
CA GLU A 21 1.97 5.47 6.32
C GLU A 21 1.99 5.03 4.85
N LEU A 22 1.34 3.91 4.55
CA LEU A 22 1.24 3.40 3.19
C LEU A 22 0.46 4.38 2.29
N VAL A 23 -0.66 4.88 2.79
CA VAL A 23 -1.53 5.79 2.05
C VAL A 23 -0.90 7.16 1.90
N GLU A 24 -0.17 7.65 2.91
CA GLU A 24 0.58 8.90 2.82
C GLU A 24 1.61 8.84 1.67
N SER A 25 2.42 7.78 1.62
CA SER A 25 3.40 7.58 0.54
C SER A 25 2.72 7.45 -0.83
N PHE A 26 1.61 6.71 -0.91
CA PHE A 26 0.86 6.56 -2.16
C PHE A 26 0.25 7.89 -2.62
N ASN A 27 -0.37 8.65 -1.72
CA ASN A 27 -1.02 9.91 -2.07
C ASN A 27 -0.01 10.97 -2.49
N GLN A 28 1.18 11.00 -1.87
CA GLN A 28 2.27 11.87 -2.34
C GLN A 28 2.69 11.54 -3.78
N TYR A 29 2.75 10.25 -4.13
CA TYR A 29 3.00 9.84 -5.52
C TYR A 29 1.87 10.27 -6.47
N VAL A 30 0.60 10.09 -6.07
CA VAL A 30 -0.56 10.52 -6.85
C VAL A 30 -0.53 12.02 -7.13
N GLU A 31 -0.22 12.83 -6.12
CA GLU A 31 -0.08 14.29 -6.27
C GLU A 31 1.04 14.66 -7.24
N ASN A 32 2.22 14.05 -7.08
CA ASN A 32 3.36 14.30 -7.96
C ASN A 32 3.05 13.92 -9.42
N TYR A 33 2.47 12.73 -9.63
CA TYR A 33 2.10 12.23 -10.95
C TYR A 33 1.05 13.13 -11.64
N ASN A 34 -0.02 13.48 -10.92
CA ASN A 34 -1.07 14.32 -11.49
C ASN A 34 -0.56 15.75 -11.77
N THR A 35 0.41 16.24 -11.00
CA THR A 35 1.05 17.54 -11.24
C THR A 35 1.96 17.50 -12.46
N GLU A 36 2.80 16.47 -12.57
CA GLU A 36 3.73 16.29 -13.69
C GLU A 36 3.00 16.16 -15.04
N HIS A 37 1.86 15.48 -15.05
CA HIS A 37 1.09 15.21 -16.25
C HIS A 37 -0.21 16.04 -16.39
N ALA A 38 -0.28 17.18 -15.71
CA ALA A 38 -1.50 17.99 -15.67
C ALA A 38 -2.03 18.37 -17.06
N GLU A 39 -1.13 18.67 -18.02
CA GLU A 39 -1.50 19.01 -19.40
C GLU A 39 -2.08 17.82 -20.17
N GLU A 40 -1.48 16.63 -20.04
CA GLU A 40 -1.93 15.40 -20.69
C GLU A 40 -3.27 14.92 -20.11
N ILE A 41 -3.48 15.11 -18.80
CA ILE A 41 -4.75 14.84 -18.13
C ILE A 41 -5.83 15.81 -18.64
N ALA A 42 -5.50 17.11 -18.77
CA ALA A 42 -6.43 18.10 -19.31
C ALA A 42 -6.76 17.87 -20.79
N ALA A 43 -5.83 17.28 -21.56
CA ALA A 43 -6.02 16.86 -22.94
C ALA A 43 -6.73 15.50 -23.09
N GLU A 44 -7.10 14.84 -21.98
CA GLU A 44 -7.71 13.51 -21.93
C GLU A 44 -6.85 12.40 -22.57
N THR A 45 -5.55 12.64 -22.77
CA THR A 45 -4.61 11.65 -23.31
C THR A 45 -4.05 10.76 -22.20
N MET A 46 -4.20 11.17 -20.94
CA MET A 46 -3.76 10.41 -19.77
C MET A 46 -4.79 10.48 -18.65
N THR A 47 -4.89 9.42 -17.85
CA THR A 47 -5.86 9.33 -16.75
C THR A 47 -5.25 9.84 -15.45
N ALA A 48 -5.96 10.70 -14.73
CA ALA A 48 -5.57 11.13 -13.39
C ALA A 48 -5.62 9.95 -12.41
N LEU A 49 -4.62 9.84 -11.55
CA LEU A 49 -4.63 8.87 -10.46
C LEU A 49 -5.53 9.37 -9.32
N GLU A 50 -6.27 8.45 -8.70
CA GLU A 50 -7.10 8.74 -7.54
C GLU A 50 -6.34 8.43 -6.24
N PRO A 51 -6.45 9.31 -5.21
CA PRO A 51 -5.86 9.04 -3.91
C PRO A 51 -6.60 7.90 -3.20
N SER A 52 -5.94 7.32 -2.20
CA SER A 52 -6.53 6.28 -1.35
C SER A 52 -6.69 6.76 0.10
N SER A 53 -7.30 5.92 0.94
CA SER A 53 -7.47 6.17 2.37
C SER A 53 -7.25 4.91 3.19
N ALA A 54 -6.76 5.07 4.43
CA ALA A 54 -6.58 3.94 5.35
C ALA A 54 -7.92 3.23 5.65
N ALA A 55 -9.00 4.01 5.80
CA ALA A 55 -10.35 3.50 6.00
C ALA A 55 -10.84 2.66 4.80
N PHE A 56 -10.49 3.05 3.57
CA PHE A 56 -10.79 2.24 2.38
C PHE A 56 -10.10 0.88 2.44
N ILE A 57 -8.80 0.85 2.73
CA ILE A 57 -8.01 -0.39 2.83
C ILE A 57 -8.60 -1.31 3.90
N GLU A 58 -8.88 -0.80 5.10
CA GLU A 58 -9.46 -1.60 6.18
C GLU A 58 -10.84 -2.13 5.79
N LYS A 59 -11.69 -1.30 5.17
CA LYS A 59 -13.05 -1.70 4.78
C LYS A 59 -13.07 -2.81 3.75
N VAL A 60 -12.17 -2.78 2.76
CA VAL A 60 -12.18 -3.76 1.65
C VAL A 60 -11.36 -5.00 1.93
N SER A 61 -10.37 -4.94 2.83
CA SER A 61 -9.43 -6.05 3.08
C SER A 61 -9.40 -6.56 4.52
N GLY A 62 -9.85 -5.77 5.50
CA GLY A 62 -9.66 -6.02 6.93
C GLY A 62 -8.20 -5.87 7.41
N ILE A 63 -7.27 -5.51 6.52
CA ILE A 63 -5.85 -5.34 6.86
C ILE A 63 -5.66 -3.99 7.55
N LYS A 64 -4.92 -3.97 8.66
CA LYS A 64 -4.55 -2.76 9.41
C LYS A 64 -3.09 -2.37 9.22
N SER A 65 -2.21 -3.35 9.09
CA SER A 65 -0.78 -3.17 8.86
C SER A 65 -0.18 -4.38 8.17
N ARG A 66 1.03 -4.23 7.64
CA ARG A 66 1.85 -5.35 7.14
C ARG A 66 3.26 -5.30 7.68
N TYR A 67 3.92 -6.45 7.73
CA TYR A 67 5.35 -6.54 7.98
C TYR A 67 6.13 -6.51 6.66
N VAL A 68 7.26 -5.82 6.65
CA VAL A 68 8.12 -5.63 5.47
C VAL A 68 9.59 -5.79 5.85
N MET A 69 10.41 -6.23 4.89
CA MET A 69 11.85 -6.44 5.09
C MET A 69 12.63 -5.13 5.16
N GLU A 70 12.14 -4.10 4.47
CA GLU A 70 12.77 -2.80 4.33
C GLU A 70 11.67 -1.72 4.44
N LYS A 71 11.98 -0.65 5.15
CA LYS A 71 11.11 0.52 5.33
C LYS A 71 12.01 1.76 5.32
N THR A 72 12.31 2.27 4.13
CA THR A 72 12.98 3.57 3.98
C THR A 72 11.93 4.66 3.97
N VAL A 73 12.10 5.66 4.84
CA VAL A 73 11.31 6.89 4.81
C VAL A 73 12.11 7.88 3.96
N PHE A 74 11.52 8.38 2.87
CA PHE A 74 12.12 9.41 2.01
C PHE A 74 12.06 10.78 2.67
#